data_AF-A0A2D6NXT3-F1
#
_entry.id   AF-A0A2D6NXT3-F1
#
_cell.length_a   1.000
_cell.length_b   1.000
_cell.length_c   1.000
_cell.angle_alpha   90.00
_cell.angle_beta   90.00
_cell.angle_gamma   90.00
#
_symmetry.space_group_name_H-M   'P 1'
#
loop_
_entity.id
_entity.type
_entity.pdbx_description
1 polymer ?
#
loop_
_entity_poly.entity_id
_entity_poly.type
_entity_poly.pdbx_seq_one_letter_code
_entity_poly.pdbx_strand_id
1 'polypeptide(L)'
;MKAKEFLTTKLIIYAILIFLLLIFWSGLSILIRVIAIGYLIYALICLISNGFACINCWIKTIIAILIVLLAFIVTSKLFLVLIILLLIVDLIYDYMENSKK
;
A
#
# COMPACT_ATOMS: atom_id res chain seq x y z
N MET A 1 37.33 9.41 11.07
CA MET A 1 36.84 8.01 11.03
C MET A 1 35.44 7.81 11.62
N LYS A 2 35.00 8.56 12.65
CA LYS A 2 33.68 8.39 13.29
C LYS A 2 32.43 8.75 12.46
N ALA A 3 32.55 9.62 11.45
CA ALA A 3 31.41 10.03 10.60
C ALA A 3 30.95 8.93 9.64
N LYS A 4 31.88 8.07 9.16
CA LYS A 4 31.55 6.96 8.27
C LYS A 4 30.68 5.92 8.97
N GLU A 5 31.05 5.51 10.19
CA GLU A 5 30.28 4.51 10.95
C GLU A 5 28.85 4.99 11.25
N PHE A 6 28.68 6.27 11.60
CA PHE A 6 27.35 6.83 11.87
C PHE A 6 26.43 6.82 10.62
N LEU A 7 27.00 7.11 9.45
CA LEU A 7 26.30 7.02 8.17
C LEU A 7 25.91 5.58 7.84
N THR A 8 26.79 4.61 8.06
CA THR A 8 26.48 3.20 7.80
C THR A 8 25.40 2.68 8.74
N THR A 9 25.44 3.04 10.02
CA THR A 9 24.42 2.62 11.00
C THR A 9 23.04 3.20 10.66
N LYS A 10 22.95 4.49 10.28
CA LYS A 10 21.70 5.09 9.81
C LYS A 10 21.18 4.40 8.55
N LEU A 11 22.06 4.11 7.59
CA LEU A 11 21.69 3.47 6.33
C LEU A 11 21.15 2.05 6.55
N ILE A 12 21.74 1.29 7.49
CA ILE A 12 21.24 -0.03 7.89
C ILE A 12 19.86 0.08 8.54
N ILE A 13 19.65 1.05 9.44
CA ILE A 13 18.33 1.28 10.08
C ILE A 13 17.27 1.61 9.02
N TYR A 14 17.58 2.50 8.08
CA TYR A 14 16.67 2.82 6.98
C TYR A 14 16.40 1.61 6.08
N ALA A 15 17.42 0.80 5.76
CA ALA A 15 17.25 -0.41 4.98
C ALA A 15 16.32 -1.42 5.68
N ILE A 16 16.48 -1.62 6.98
CA ILE A 16 15.60 -2.47 7.79
C ILE A 16 14.19 -1.91 7.81
N LEU A 17 14.03 -0.59 7.98
CA LEU A 17 12.73 0.07 7.99
C LEU A 17 12.00 -0.11 6.66
N ILE A 18 12.69 0.07 5.53
CA ILE A 18 12.16 -0.18 4.18
C ILE A 18 11.74 -1.64 4.07
N PHE A 19 12.58 -2.58 4.51
CA PHE A 19 12.28 -4.01 4.43
C PHE A 19 11.05 -4.39 5.26
N LEU A 20 10.92 -3.83 6.47
CA LEU A 20 9.76 -4.02 7.32
C LEU A 20 8.49 -3.43 6.67
N LEU A 21 8.62 -2.23 6.09
CA LEU A 21 7.54 -1.55 5.38
C LEU A 21 7.09 -2.34 4.15
N LEU A 22 8.02 -2.95 3.41
CA LEU A 22 7.74 -3.84 2.29
C LEU A 22 6.94 -5.08 2.70
N ILE A 23 7.40 -5.77 3.75
CA ILE A 23 6.71 -6.95 4.29
C ILE A 23 5.32 -6.57 4.78
N PHE A 24 5.23 -5.50 5.57
CA PHE A 24 3.97 -5.01 6.10
C PHE A 24 3.00 -4.61 4.98
N TRP A 25 3.46 -3.85 3.97
CA TRP A 25 2.65 -3.43 2.84
C TRP A 25 2.22 -4.60 1.95
N SER A 26 3.09 -5.59 1.77
CA SER A 26 2.74 -6.82 1.06
C SER A 26 1.65 -7.60 1.78
N GLY A 27 1.75 -7.74 3.11
CA GLY A 27 0.71 -8.37 3.93
C GLY A 27 -0.62 -7.59 3.92
N LEU A 28 -0.54 -6.28 4.11
CA LEU A 28 -1.70 -5.38 4.11
C LEU A 28 -2.41 -5.39 2.75
N SER A 29 -1.65 -5.43 1.66
CA SER A 29 -2.15 -5.53 0.29
C SER A 29 -3.01 -6.77 0.07
N ILE A 30 -2.54 -7.92 0.54
CA ILE A 30 -3.30 -9.18 0.49
C ILE A 30 -4.57 -9.06 1.33
N LEU A 31 -4.45 -8.54 2.56
CA LEU A 31 -5.58 -8.38 3.47
C LEU A 31 -6.68 -7.48 2.88
N ILE A 32 -6.31 -6.33 2.32
CA ILE A 32 -7.23 -5.39 1.68
C ILE A 32 -7.96 -6.04 0.49
N ARG A 33 -7.26 -6.82 -0.34
CA ARG A 33 -7.88 -7.55 -1.46
C ARG A 33 -8.88 -8.59 -0.97
N VAL A 34 -8.52 -9.35 0.07
CA VAL A 34 -9.41 -10.37 0.65
C VAL A 34 -10.68 -9.72 1.22
N ILE A 35 -10.55 -8.62 1.97
CA ILE A 35 -11.70 -7.89 2.52
C ILE A 35 -12.59 -7.33 1.40
N ALA A 36 -12.00 -6.74 0.36
CA ALA A 36 -12.74 -6.19 -0.77
C ALA A 36 -13.51 -7.27 -1.55
N ILE A 37 -12.89 -8.43 -1.79
CA ILE A 37 -13.55 -9.58 -2.42
C ILE A 37 -14.68 -10.11 -1.53
N GLY A 38 -14.45 -10.23 -0.22
CA GLY A 38 -15.48 -10.62 0.74
C GLY A 38 -16.69 -9.68 0.73
N TYR A 39 -16.45 -8.38 0.66
CA TYR A 39 -17.52 -7.37 0.54
C TYR A 39 -18.29 -7.50 -0.78
N LEU A 40 -17.61 -7.78 -1.89
CA LEU A 40 -18.24 -8.03 -3.19
C LEU A 40 -19.12 -9.28 -3.17
N ILE A 41 -18.67 -10.37 -2.53
CA ILE A 41 -19.47 -11.58 -2.34
C ILE A 41 -20.72 -11.28 -1.51
N TYR A 42 -20.58 -10.55 -0.40
CA TYR A 42 -21.72 -10.13 0.43
C TYR A 42 -22.73 -9.29 -0.37
N ALA A 43 -22.26 -8.33 -1.17
CA ALA A 43 -23.11 -7.50 -2.01
C ALA A 43 -23.83 -8.32 -3.10
N LEU A 44 -23.16 -9.33 -3.67
CA LEU A 44 -23.76 -10.26 -4.63
C LEU A 44 -24.85 -11.13 -3.98
N ILE A 45 -24.59 -11.69 -2.79
CA ILE A 45 -25.60 -12.47 -2.05
C ILE A 45 -26.83 -11.61 -1.76
N CYS A 46 -26.62 -10.36 -1.35
CA CYS A 46 -27.71 -9.42 -1.10
C CYS A 46 -28.53 -9.11 -2.38
N LEU A 47 -27.86 -9.01 -3.54
CA LEU A 47 -28.51 -8.82 -4.83
C LEU A 47 -29.36 -10.04 -5.24
N ILE A 48 -28.82 -11.25 -5.05
CA ILE A 48 -29.51 -12.51 -5.38
C ILE A 48 -30.71 -12.72 -4.46
N SER A 49 -30.55 -12.45 -3.16
CA SER A 49 -31.59 -12.68 -2.15
C SER A 49 -32.78 -11.71 -2.26
N ASN A 50 -32.55 -10.46 -2.62
CA ASN A 50 -33.61 -9.44 -2.71
C ASN A 50 -34.19 -9.27 -4.12
N GLY A 51 -33.67 -10.02 -5.10
CA GLY A 51 -34.04 -9.92 -6.51
C GLY A 51 -33.45 -8.67 -7.19
N PHE A 52 -33.21 -8.79 -8.50
CA PHE A 52 -32.61 -7.75 -9.34
C PHE A 52 -33.39 -6.42 -9.41
N ALA A 53 -34.60 -6.37 -8.86
CA ALA A 53 -35.44 -5.18 -8.78
C ALA A 53 -35.03 -4.20 -7.66
N CYS A 54 -34.22 -4.62 -6.68
CA CYS A 54 -33.80 -3.76 -5.59
C CYS A 54 -32.66 -2.82 -6.01
N ILE A 55 -33.00 -1.56 -6.31
CA ILE A 55 -32.04 -0.49 -6.68
C ILE A 55 -30.96 -0.29 -5.60
N ASN A 56 -31.34 -0.39 -4.33
CA ASN A 56 -30.39 -0.21 -3.23
C ASN A 56 -29.34 -1.33 -3.15
N CYS A 57 -29.71 -2.56 -3.56
CA CYS A 57 -28.76 -3.67 -3.69
C CYS A 57 -27.79 -3.46 -4.86
N TRP A 58 -28.28 -2.97 -6.00
CA TRP A 58 -27.44 -2.61 -7.15
C TRP A 58 -26.39 -1.55 -6.82
N ILE A 59 -26.78 -0.49 -6.10
CA ILE A 59 -25.86 0.56 -5.66
C ILE A 59 -24.75 -0.03 -4.78
N LYS A 60 -25.11 -0.93 -3.84
CA LYS A 60 -24.12 -1.62 -3.01
C LYS A 60 -23.15 -2.48 -3.83
N THR A 61 -23.62 -3.15 -4.88
CA THR A 61 -22.76 -3.94 -5.77
C THR A 61 -21.80 -3.05 -6.58
N ILE A 62 -22.27 -1.90 -7.07
CA ILE A 62 -21.44 -0.93 -7.79
C ILE A 62 -20.34 -0.36 -6.86
N ILE A 63 -20.72 0.02 -5.63
CA ILE A 63 -19.77 0.49 -4.62
C ILE A 63 -18.76 -0.61 -4.30
N ALA A 64 -19.20 -1.87 -4.15
CA ALA A 64 -18.31 -3.00 -3.89
C ALA A 64 -17.30 -3.22 -5.03
N ILE A 65 -17.74 -3.13 -6.29
CA ILE A 65 -16.86 -3.22 -7.47
C ILE A 65 -15.83 -2.08 -7.45
N LEU A 66 -16.28 -0.86 -7.15
CA LEU A 66 -15.40 0.30 -7.08
C LEU A 66 -14.32 0.13 -6.00
N ILE A 67 -14.71 -0.38 -4.82
CA ILE A 67 -13.79 -0.67 -3.71
C ILE A 67 -12.75 -1.72 -4.13
N VAL A 68 -13.16 -2.79 -4.82
CA VAL A 68 -12.21 -3.80 -5.33
C VAL A 68 -11.25 -3.17 -6.34
N LEU A 69 -11.74 -2.35 -7.26
CA LEU A 69 -10.89 -1.65 -8.23
C LEU A 69 -9.88 -0.73 -7.55
N LEU A 70 -10.32 0.06 -6.58
CA LEU A 70 -9.45 0.94 -5.80
C LEU A 70 -8.41 0.15 -5.01
N ALA A 71 -8.81 -0.96 -4.37
CA ALA A 71 -7.93 -1.86 -3.64
C ALA A 71 -6.82 -2.40 -4.55
N PHE A 72 -7.15 -2.80 -5.79
CA PHE A 72 -6.16 -3.26 -6.77
C PHE A 72 -5.20 -2.15 -7.25
N ILE A 73 -5.70 -0.93 -7.43
CA ILE A 73 -4.87 0.23 -7.83
C ILE A 73 -3.88 0.60 -6.71
N VAL A 74 -4.36 0.73 -5.47
CA VAL A 74 -3.53 1.10 -4.30
C VAL A 74 -2.50 0.00 -3.99
N THR A 75 -2.85 -1.25 -4.24
CA THR A 75 -1.91 -2.38 -4.09
C THR A 75 -1.01 -2.63 -5.30
N SER A 76 -1.04 -1.76 -6.31
CA SER A 76 -0.15 -1.87 -7.46
C SER A 76 1.31 -1.67 -7.04
N LYS A 77 2.21 -2.43 -7.68
CA LYS A 77 3.67 -2.33 -7.49
C LYS A 77 4.19 -0.90 -7.68
N LEU A 78 3.47 -0.08 -8.45
CA LEU A 78 3.80 1.33 -8.69
C LEU A 78 3.83 2.17 -7.40
N PHE A 79 2.92 1.93 -6.46
CA PHE A 79 2.87 2.70 -5.21
C PHE A 79 4.10 2.43 -4.34
N LEU A 80 4.52 1.17 -4.34
CA LEU A 80 5.67 0.67 -3.58
C LEU A 80 7.00 1.16 -4.20
N VAL A 81 7.10 1.20 -5.54
CA VAL A 81 8.23 1.81 -6.25
C VAL A 81 8.35 3.31 -5.94
N LEU A 82 7.22 4.02 -5.86
CA LEU A 82 7.19 5.46 -5.58
C LEU A 82 7.67 5.77 -4.16
N ILE A 83 7.30 4.96 -3.16
CA ILE A 83 7.80 5.06 -1.79
C ILE A 83 9.32 4.81 -1.73
N ILE A 84 9.82 3.77 -2.42
CA ILE A 84 11.26 3.49 -2.47
C ILE A 84 12.01 4.67 -3.11
N LEU A 85 11.49 5.23 -4.20
CA LEU A 85 12.10 6.36 -4.90
C LEU A 85 12.20 7.59 -3.98
N LEU A 86 11.13 7.93 -3.25
CA LEU A 86 11.13 9.03 -2.28
C LEU A 86 12.17 8.83 -1.18
N LEU A 87 12.30 7.61 -0.66
CA LEU A 87 13.30 7.27 0.36
C LEU A 87 14.74 7.38 -0.14
N ILE A 88 14.99 7.01 -1.41
CA ILE A 88 16.30 7.20 -2.03
C ILE A 88 16.61 8.69 -2.20
N VAL A 89 15.63 9.51 -2.62
CA VAL A 89 15.81 10.96 -2.76
C VAL A 89 16.14 11.60 -1.41
N ASP A 90 15.42 11.21 -0.35
CA ASP A 90 15.67 11.69 1.02
C ASP A 90 17.08 11.33 1.49
N LEU A 91 17.53 10.08 1.25
CA LEU A 91 18.88 9.62 1.60
C LEU A 91 19.97 10.39 0.83
N ILE A 92 19.75 10.67 -0.46
CA ILE A 92 20.69 11.46 -1.29
C ILE A 92 20.77 12.89 -0.77
N TYR A 93 19.63 13.48 -0.38
CA TYR A 93 19.57 14.82 0.16
C TYR A 93 20.33 14.93 1.49
N ASP A 94 20.11 14.00 2.43
CA ASP A 94 20.81 13.94 3.72
C ASP A 94 22.33 13.73 3.54
N TYR A 95 22.75 12.94 2.54
CA TYR A 95 24.17 12.76 2.19
C TYR A 95 24.81 14.05 1.66
N MET A 96 24.12 14.77 0.77
CA MET A 96 24.59 16.04 0.21
C MET A 96 24.71 17.14 1.29
N GLU A 97 23.77 17.19 2.22
CA GLU A 97 23.79 18.19 3.31
C GLU A 97 24.89 17.91 4.33
N ASN A 98 25.11 16.64 4.70
CA ASN A 98 26.20 16.24 5.59
C ASN A 98 27.60 16.34 4.95
N SER A 99 27.72 16.37 3.62
CA SER A 99 29.00 16.55 2.93
C SER A 99 29.44 18.01 2.81
N LYS A 100 28.57 18.98 3.17
CA LYS A 100 28.88 20.42 3.17
C LYS A 100 29.37 20.96 4.53
N LYS A 101 29.32 20.15 5.59
CA LYS A 101 29.85 20.47 6.94
C LYS A 101 31.19 19.80 7.17
#